data_AF-J0WUG2-F1
#
_entry.id   AF-J0WUG2-F1
#
_cell.length_a   1.000
_cell.length_b   1.000
_cell.length_c   1.000
_cell.angle_alpha   90.00
_cell.angle_beta   90.00
_cell.angle_gamma   90.00
#
_symmetry.space_group_name_H-M   'P 1'
#
loop_
_entity.id
_entity.type
_entity.pdbx_description
1 polymer ?
#
loop_
_entity_poly.entity_id
_entity_poly.type
_entity_poly.pdbx_seq_one_letter_code
_entity_poly.pdbx_strand_id
1 'polypeptide(L)'
;MVLAKRICPPERRKALIAVSASLSSPTLSVSDPAAAFQLRISLRIAETTRPGQAVTICLNDTVFAPAHPEGGLDMLARGAAYLVSATEPGRRISLGHFRIHKARVENPASDLKDRPDTHLLTIPADGSVEVTHTLTVSRIFEHEERLAKDDVFGESWRFGLNEGYVGTTWWCWGDLRGDLANKHLSVWHEGMRPEIMPKPQVTDDWVFGCDPVELVFEDRTSDATFTFVA
;
A
#
# COMPACT_ATOMS: atom_id res chain seq x y z
N MET A 1 0.78 10.79 -6.45
CA MET A 1 1.21 11.29 -5.14
C MET A 1 2.30 10.35 -4.66
N VAL A 2 3.40 10.89 -4.15
CA VAL A 2 4.44 10.11 -3.47
C VAL A 2 4.34 10.49 -2.00
N LEU A 3 4.33 9.51 -1.11
CA LEU A 3 4.36 9.74 0.33
C LEU A 3 5.69 10.43 0.66
N ALA A 4 5.62 11.69 1.08
CA ALA A 4 6.78 12.37 1.63
C ALA A 4 7.05 11.81 3.03
N LYS A 5 7.84 10.74 3.12
CA LYS A 5 8.27 10.17 4.40
C LYS A 5 9.18 11.18 5.11
N ARG A 6 8.64 11.83 6.14
CA ARG A 6 9.48 12.57 7.09
C ARG A 6 10.11 11.57 8.04
N ILE A 7 11.39 11.76 8.32
CA ILE A 7 12.11 10.92 9.28
C ILE A 7 11.52 11.19 10.67
N CYS A 8 10.96 10.15 11.29
CA CYS A 8 10.52 10.19 12.68
C CYS A 8 11.61 9.56 13.55
N PRO A 9 12.14 10.31 14.53
CA PRO A 9 13.19 9.78 15.40
C PRO A 9 12.59 8.66 16.27
N PRO A 10 13.40 7.64 16.65
CA PRO A 10 12.90 6.43 17.31
C PRO A 10 11.99 6.68 18.52
N GLU A 11 12.32 7.66 19.34
CA GLU A 11 11.60 8.02 20.57
C GLU A 11 10.19 8.58 20.34
N ARG A 12 9.88 9.05 19.12
CA ARG A 12 8.55 9.55 18.74
C ARG A 12 7.71 8.50 18.00
N ARG A 13 8.28 7.35 17.66
CA ARG A 13 7.57 6.30 16.92
C ARG A 13 6.53 5.67 17.83
N LYS A 14 5.29 5.60 17.35
CA LYS A 14 4.19 4.96 18.07
C LYS A 14 4.06 3.47 17.72
N ALA A 15 4.36 3.11 16.47
CA ALA A 15 4.46 1.73 16.00
C ALA A 15 5.36 1.60 14.76
N LEU A 16 5.91 0.40 14.57
CA LEU A 16 6.62 -0.04 13.38
C LEU A 16 5.85 -1.20 12.75
N ILE A 17 5.46 -1.00 11.49
CA ILE A 17 4.81 -2.00 10.65
C ILE A 17 5.86 -2.68 9.78
N ALA A 18 6.04 -3.98 9.98
CA ALA A 18 6.83 -4.79 9.06
C ALA A 18 5.98 -5.10 7.83
N VAL A 19 6.53 -4.76 6.66
CA VAL A 19 5.96 -5.03 5.35
C VAL A 19 6.75 -6.15 4.70
N SER A 20 6.07 -7.15 4.14
CA SER A 20 6.74 -8.21 3.39
C SER A 20 5.95 -8.58 2.15
N ALA A 21 6.60 -8.57 0.99
CA ALA A 21 6.01 -9.04 -0.25
C ALA A 21 6.38 -10.50 -0.52
N SER A 22 5.44 -11.24 -1.09
CA SER A 22 5.63 -12.60 -1.59
C SER A 22 4.82 -12.81 -2.87
N LEU A 23 5.16 -13.85 -3.62
CA LEU A 23 4.51 -14.20 -4.87
C LEU A 23 3.79 -15.54 -4.70
N SER A 24 2.63 -15.70 -5.34
CA SER A 24 1.88 -16.96 -5.26
C SER A 24 2.54 -18.14 -5.98
N SER A 25 3.52 -17.89 -6.84
CA SER A 25 4.23 -18.90 -7.61
C SER A 25 5.68 -18.47 -7.85
N PRO A 26 6.66 -19.40 -7.83
CA PRO A 26 8.04 -19.12 -8.22
C PRO A 26 8.21 -19.03 -9.74
N THR A 27 7.19 -19.34 -10.53
CA THR A 27 7.22 -19.28 -11.99
C THR A 27 5.98 -18.63 -12.58
N LEU A 28 6.14 -18.00 -13.75
CA LEU A 28 5.05 -17.43 -14.55
C LEU A 28 5.24 -17.81 -16.02
N SER A 29 4.29 -18.54 -16.61
CA SER A 29 4.29 -18.85 -18.04
C SER A 29 4.01 -17.58 -18.85
N VAL A 30 4.88 -17.22 -19.79
CA VAL A 30 4.65 -16.08 -20.70
C VAL A 30 3.82 -16.45 -21.93
N SER A 31 3.68 -17.74 -22.24
CA SER A 31 2.88 -18.21 -23.39
C SER A 31 1.39 -18.02 -23.18
N ASP A 32 0.93 -18.06 -21.92
CA ASP A 32 -0.46 -17.77 -21.58
C ASP A 32 -0.60 -16.30 -21.14
N PRO A 33 -1.20 -15.41 -21.97
CA PRO A 33 -1.41 -14.01 -21.61
C PRO A 33 -2.33 -13.81 -20.40
N ALA A 34 -3.13 -14.82 -20.04
CA ALA A 34 -4.02 -14.82 -18.89
C ALA A 34 -3.38 -15.46 -17.64
N ALA A 35 -2.22 -16.10 -17.76
CA ALA A 35 -1.47 -16.57 -16.61
C ALA A 35 -1.19 -15.39 -15.68
N ALA A 36 -1.41 -15.61 -14.39
CA ALA A 36 -1.32 -14.57 -13.39
C ALA A 36 -0.60 -15.09 -12.16
N PHE A 37 0.17 -14.21 -11.52
CA PHE A 37 0.55 -14.40 -10.13
C PHE A 37 -0.11 -13.34 -9.26
N GLN A 38 -0.22 -13.67 -7.99
CA GLN A 38 -0.63 -12.75 -6.95
C GLN A 38 0.62 -12.23 -6.26
N LEU A 39 0.80 -10.92 -6.29
CA LEU A 39 1.67 -10.23 -5.34
C LEU A 39 0.90 -10.11 -4.02
N ARG A 40 1.42 -10.74 -2.98
CA ARG A 40 0.86 -10.74 -1.64
C ARG A 40 1.72 -9.89 -0.72
N ILE A 41 1.16 -8.80 -0.20
CA ILE A 41 1.83 -7.87 0.69
C ILE A 41 1.25 -8.08 2.09
N SER A 42 2.09 -8.60 2.99
CA SER A 42 1.76 -8.81 4.39
C SER A 42 2.16 -7.59 5.22
N LEU A 43 1.27 -7.20 6.12
CA LEU A 43 1.44 -6.12 7.09
C LEU A 43 1.30 -6.71 8.49
N ARG A 44 2.28 -6.47 9.36
CA ARG A 44 2.21 -6.84 10.78
C ARG A 44 2.83 -5.78 11.67
N ILE A 45 2.31 -5.62 12.88
CA ILE A 45 2.91 -4.78 13.91
C ILE A 45 4.16 -5.50 14.43
N ALA A 46 5.34 -4.93 14.19
CA ALA A 46 6.60 -5.46 14.68
C ALA A 46 7.01 -4.83 16.02
N GLU A 47 6.73 -3.55 16.20
CA GLU A 47 6.96 -2.80 17.43
C GLU A 47 5.78 -1.87 17.70
N THR A 48 5.41 -1.69 18.96
CA THR A 48 4.29 -0.82 19.35
C THR A 48 4.46 -0.29 20.76
N THR A 49 4.06 0.96 20.97
CA THR A 49 3.90 1.58 22.29
C THR A 49 2.63 1.12 23.01
N ARG A 50 1.73 0.41 22.32
CA ARG A 50 0.45 -0.09 22.85
C ARG A 50 0.28 -1.58 22.52
N PRO A 51 0.92 -2.48 23.28
CA PRO A 51 0.76 -3.92 23.11
C PRO A 51 -0.71 -4.35 23.21
N GLY A 52 -1.12 -5.32 22.38
CA GLY A 52 -2.50 -5.81 22.34
C GLY A 52 -3.49 -4.88 21.62
N GLN A 53 -3.05 -3.75 21.07
CA GLN A 53 -3.90 -2.82 20.32
C GLN A 53 -3.66 -2.92 18.81
N ALA A 54 -4.75 -3.08 18.06
CA ALA A 54 -4.74 -3.07 16.61
C ALA A 54 -4.50 -1.65 16.05
N VAL A 55 -4.07 -1.58 14.79
CA VAL A 55 -3.83 -0.32 14.07
C VAL A 55 -4.71 -0.28 12.83
N THR A 56 -5.51 0.78 12.68
CA THR A 56 -6.27 1.02 11.45
C THR A 56 -5.57 2.08 10.61
N ILE A 57 -5.33 1.78 9.33
CA ILE A 57 -4.69 2.69 8.36
C ILE A 57 -5.60 3.00 7.18
N CYS A 58 -5.40 4.17 6.56
CA CYS A 58 -5.94 4.50 5.26
C CYS A 58 -4.97 4.04 4.16
N LEU A 59 -5.48 3.30 3.17
CA LEU A 59 -4.69 2.70 2.10
C LEU A 59 -4.60 3.59 0.86
N ASN A 60 -5.33 4.70 0.82
CA ASN A 60 -5.44 5.55 -0.35
C ASN A 60 -4.07 6.02 -0.85
N ASP A 61 -3.85 5.87 -2.16
CA ASP A 61 -2.61 6.27 -2.84
C ASP A 61 -1.35 5.57 -2.31
N THR A 62 -1.48 4.40 -1.69
CA THR A 62 -0.37 3.54 -1.22
C THR A 62 -0.31 2.24 -2.03
N VAL A 63 0.79 1.49 -1.94
CA VAL A 63 0.89 0.15 -2.57
C VAL A 63 -0.08 -0.87 -1.98
N PHE A 64 -0.72 -0.54 -0.85
CA PHE A 64 -1.69 -1.40 -0.19
C PHE A 64 -3.13 -1.17 -0.67
N ALA A 65 -3.39 -0.15 -1.50
CA ALA A 65 -4.74 0.08 -2.02
C ALA A 65 -5.16 -1.09 -2.93
N PRO A 66 -6.35 -1.67 -2.76
CA PRO A 66 -6.80 -2.75 -3.62
C PRO A 66 -6.98 -2.26 -5.07
N ALA A 67 -6.55 -3.06 -6.04
CA ALA A 67 -6.90 -2.86 -7.43
C ALA A 67 -8.38 -3.20 -7.62
N HIS A 68 -9.24 -2.21 -7.86
CA HIS A 68 -10.69 -2.45 -8.02
C HIS A 68 -11.00 -2.78 -9.49
N PRO A 69 -11.70 -3.90 -9.79
CA PRO A 69 -12.10 -4.27 -11.15
C PRO A 69 -13.02 -3.24 -11.83
N GLU A 70 -13.77 -2.46 -11.04
CA GLU A 70 -14.83 -1.56 -11.52
C GLU A 70 -14.50 -0.05 -11.41
N GLY A 71 -13.22 0.32 -11.30
CA GLY A 71 -12.81 1.73 -11.33
C GLY A 71 -11.93 2.21 -10.17
N GLY A 72 -11.14 1.30 -9.58
CA GLY A 72 -10.13 1.65 -8.59
C GLY A 72 -8.84 2.09 -9.26
N LEU A 73 -8.02 2.83 -8.52
CA LEU A 73 -6.71 3.23 -9.01
C LEU A 73 -5.75 2.04 -8.98
N ASP A 74 -5.31 1.60 -10.16
CA ASP A 74 -4.19 0.67 -10.27
C ASP A 74 -2.91 1.34 -9.77
N MET A 75 -2.54 1.05 -8.53
CA MET A 75 -1.36 1.62 -7.89
C MET A 75 -0.06 1.09 -8.49
N LEU A 76 -0.06 -0.13 -9.04
CA LEU A 76 1.10 -0.68 -9.73
C LEU A 76 1.36 0.07 -11.03
N ALA A 77 0.30 0.47 -11.75
CA ALA A 77 0.38 1.36 -12.93
C ALA A 77 0.96 2.74 -12.61
N ARG A 78 0.95 3.15 -11.35
CA ARG A 78 1.53 4.43 -10.88
C ARG A 78 2.98 4.27 -10.41
N GLY A 79 3.56 3.08 -10.55
CA GLY A 79 4.91 2.77 -10.12
C GLY A 79 5.03 2.52 -8.62
N ALA A 80 3.96 2.06 -7.95
CA ALA A 80 4.03 1.66 -6.54
C ALA A 80 4.88 0.40 -6.32
N ALA A 81 5.14 -0.34 -7.39
CA ALA A 81 6.10 -1.41 -7.42
C ALA A 81 6.74 -1.56 -8.80
N TYR A 82 7.77 -2.39 -8.88
CA TYR A 82 8.53 -2.63 -10.09
C TYR A 82 9.10 -4.05 -10.10
N LEU A 83 9.47 -4.51 -11.29
CA LEU A 83 10.22 -5.74 -11.49
C LEU A 83 11.64 -5.40 -11.91
N VAL A 84 12.62 -6.09 -11.33
CA VAL A 84 14.03 -5.94 -11.67
C VAL A 84 14.65 -7.33 -11.89
N SER A 85 15.50 -7.47 -12.90
CA SER A 85 16.21 -8.72 -13.12
C SER A 85 17.12 -9.02 -11.92
N ALA A 86 17.13 -10.28 -11.49
CA ALA A 86 17.97 -10.76 -10.40
C ALA A 86 19.45 -10.86 -10.80
N THR A 87 19.73 -11.00 -12.10
CA THR A 87 21.08 -11.10 -12.66
C THR A 87 21.60 -9.78 -13.20
N GLU A 88 20.72 -8.94 -13.75
CA GLU A 88 21.08 -7.65 -14.36
C GLU A 88 20.25 -6.50 -13.75
N PRO A 89 20.69 -5.88 -12.64
CA PRO A 89 19.89 -4.86 -11.93
C PRO A 89 19.50 -3.61 -12.75
N GLY A 90 20.17 -3.39 -13.88
CA GLY A 90 19.83 -2.34 -14.85
C GLY A 90 18.60 -2.66 -15.71
N ARG A 91 18.22 -3.93 -15.84
CA ARG A 91 17.03 -4.38 -16.55
C ARG A 91 15.83 -4.36 -15.61
N ARG A 92 14.80 -3.63 -16.01
CA ARG A 92 13.58 -3.42 -15.25
C ARG A 92 12.38 -3.53 -16.17
N ILE A 93 11.31 -4.13 -15.68
CA ILE A 93 10.00 -4.06 -16.31
C ILE A 93 9.18 -3.02 -15.56
N SER A 94 8.79 -1.98 -16.27
CA SER A 94 7.91 -0.93 -15.81
C SER A 94 6.48 -1.46 -15.76
N LEU A 95 5.90 -1.50 -14.56
CA LEU A 95 4.48 -1.79 -14.38
C LEU A 95 3.59 -0.58 -14.72
N GLY A 96 4.19 0.54 -15.10
CA GLY A 96 3.57 1.84 -15.40
C GLY A 96 4.16 2.99 -14.58
N HIS A 97 3.88 4.23 -14.99
CA HIS A 97 4.25 5.43 -14.22
C HIS A 97 3.23 6.57 -14.39
N PHE A 98 1.94 6.23 -14.35
CA PHE A 98 0.89 7.23 -14.57
C PHE A 98 0.76 8.21 -13.41
N ARG A 99 0.54 9.47 -13.78
CA ARG A 99 0.14 10.52 -12.85
C ARG A 99 -1.32 10.84 -13.10
N ILE A 100 -2.15 10.49 -12.12
CA ILE A 100 -3.55 10.88 -12.12
C ILE A 100 -3.69 12.32 -11.59
N HIS A 101 -4.57 13.08 -12.23
CA HIS A 101 -5.10 14.31 -11.68
C HIS A 101 -6.48 14.00 -11.12
N LYS A 102 -6.61 13.91 -9.79
CA LYS A 102 -7.92 13.75 -9.15
C LYS A 102 -8.66 15.08 -9.22
N ALA A 103 -9.89 15.07 -9.73
CA ALA A 103 -10.78 16.21 -9.62
C ALA A 103 -11.00 16.53 -8.14
N ARG A 104 -11.09 17.82 -7.81
CA ARG A 104 -11.43 18.24 -6.45
C ARG A 104 -12.86 17.84 -6.18
N VAL A 105 -13.08 17.04 -5.13
CA VAL A 105 -14.43 16.78 -4.62
C VAL A 105 -14.88 17.98 -3.80
N GLU A 106 -16.01 18.56 -4.15
CA GLU A 106 -16.63 19.61 -3.34
C GLU A 106 -17.27 18.99 -2.10
N ASN A 107 -16.92 19.49 -0.91
CA ASN A 107 -17.46 19.06 0.37
C ASN A 107 -17.45 17.53 0.61
N PRO A 108 -16.27 16.88 0.57
CA PRO A 108 -16.18 15.46 0.86
C PRO A 108 -16.65 15.16 2.28
N ALA A 109 -17.25 13.98 2.50
CA ALA A 109 -17.71 13.55 3.81
C ALA A 109 -16.61 13.68 4.89
N SER A 110 -17.01 14.09 6.09
CA SER A 110 -16.08 14.29 7.22
C SER A 110 -15.64 12.98 7.85
N ASP A 111 -16.48 11.95 7.79
CA ASP A 111 -16.14 10.58 8.16
C ASP A 111 -15.44 9.90 6.98
N LEU A 112 -14.26 9.34 7.23
CA LEU A 112 -13.51 8.54 6.26
C LEU A 112 -14.28 7.29 5.82
N LYS A 113 -15.14 6.73 6.67
CA LYS A 113 -15.96 5.55 6.32
C LYS A 113 -17.01 5.83 5.25
N ASP A 114 -17.44 7.09 5.14
CA ASP A 114 -18.47 7.52 4.19
C ASP A 114 -17.89 7.96 2.84
N ARG A 115 -16.56 7.96 2.70
CA ARG A 115 -15.89 8.39 1.46
C ARG A 115 -15.77 7.22 0.48
N PRO A 116 -16.31 7.34 -0.75
CA PRO A 116 -16.36 6.24 -1.69
C PRO A 116 -14.98 5.79 -2.18
N ASP A 117 -13.99 6.68 -2.18
CA ASP A 117 -12.61 6.40 -2.60
C ASP A 117 -11.69 6.07 -1.42
N THR A 118 -12.23 5.90 -0.21
CA THR A 118 -11.45 5.63 1.00
C THR A 118 -11.45 4.16 1.35
N HIS A 119 -10.26 3.59 1.37
CA HIS A 119 -10.03 2.21 1.78
C HIS A 119 -9.32 2.18 3.13
N LEU A 120 -9.93 1.51 4.10
CA LEU A 120 -9.40 1.37 5.45
C LEU A 120 -9.06 -0.10 5.72
N LEU A 121 -8.00 -0.33 6.50
CA LEU A 121 -7.54 -1.66 6.86
C LEU A 121 -7.10 -1.70 8.31
N THR A 122 -7.59 -2.70 9.05
CA THR A 122 -7.05 -3.04 10.37
C THR A 122 -5.87 -4.00 10.23
N ILE A 123 -4.73 -3.64 10.78
CA ILE A 123 -3.62 -4.54 11.12
C ILE A 123 -3.89 -5.03 12.55
N PRO A 124 -4.14 -6.34 12.75
CA PRO A 124 -4.46 -6.86 14.08
C PRO A 124 -3.27 -6.70 15.03
N ALA A 125 -3.57 -6.61 16.34
CA ALA A 125 -2.55 -6.54 17.38
C ALA A 125 -1.61 -7.75 17.35
N ASP A 126 -2.22 -8.93 17.20
CA ASP A 126 -1.54 -10.21 17.04
C ASP A 126 -1.80 -10.75 15.63
N GLY A 127 -0.74 -11.08 14.91
CA GLY A 127 -0.79 -11.65 13.57
C GLY A 127 -0.49 -10.65 12.46
N SER A 128 -1.08 -10.88 11.29
CA SER A 128 -0.83 -10.10 10.08
C SER A 128 -2.08 -10.00 9.23
N VAL A 129 -2.15 -8.96 8.41
CA VAL A 129 -3.15 -8.83 7.35
C VAL A 129 -2.46 -8.83 5.99
N GLU A 130 -3.13 -9.35 4.96
CA GLU A 130 -2.60 -9.46 3.61
C GLU A 130 -3.41 -8.60 2.64
N VAL A 131 -2.71 -7.89 1.75
CA VAL A 131 -3.25 -7.24 0.57
C VAL A 131 -2.72 -7.94 -0.66
N THR A 132 -3.59 -8.21 -1.63
CA THR A 132 -3.23 -8.98 -2.83
C THR A 132 -3.48 -8.18 -4.10
N HIS A 133 -2.48 -8.18 -5.00
CA HIS A 133 -2.59 -7.66 -6.35
C HIS A 133 -2.45 -8.80 -7.35
N THR A 134 -3.43 -8.93 -8.24
CA THR A 134 -3.37 -9.89 -9.35
C THR A 134 -2.67 -9.26 -10.55
N LEU A 135 -1.59 -9.87 -11.00
CA LEU A 135 -0.82 -9.44 -12.17
C LEU A 135 -0.83 -10.54 -13.22
N THR A 136 -1.61 -10.33 -14.29
CA THR A 136 -1.54 -11.18 -15.48
C THR A 136 -0.28 -10.86 -16.28
N VAL A 137 0.21 -11.81 -17.09
CA VAL A 137 1.30 -11.56 -18.04
C VAL A 137 0.97 -10.36 -18.91
N SER A 138 -0.24 -10.28 -19.44
CA SER A 138 -0.65 -9.13 -20.28
C SER A 138 -0.52 -7.80 -19.53
N ARG A 139 -0.93 -7.77 -18.26
CA ARG A 139 -0.85 -6.57 -17.42
C ARG A 139 0.59 -6.17 -17.10
N ILE A 140 1.48 -7.14 -16.86
CA ILE A 140 2.91 -6.88 -16.57
C ILE A 140 3.58 -6.12 -17.72
N PHE A 141 3.26 -6.47 -18.96
CA PHE A 141 3.85 -5.86 -20.15
C PHE A 141 3.01 -4.73 -20.75
N GLU A 142 1.83 -4.41 -20.21
CA GLU A 142 0.90 -3.42 -20.77
C GLU A 142 1.52 -2.02 -20.93
N HIS A 143 2.47 -1.66 -20.08
CA HIS A 143 3.13 -0.35 -20.07
C HIS A 143 4.65 -0.46 -20.20
N GLU A 144 5.15 -1.64 -20.59
CA GLU A 144 6.57 -1.86 -20.84
C GLU A 144 6.87 -1.56 -22.31
N GLU A 145 7.81 -0.66 -22.57
CA GLU A 145 8.14 -0.18 -23.92
C GLU A 145 9.45 -0.77 -24.46
N ARG A 146 10.31 -1.31 -23.60
CA ARG A 146 11.70 -1.71 -23.93
C ARG A 146 11.88 -3.22 -24.00
N LEU A 147 11.16 -3.97 -23.17
CA LEU A 147 11.27 -5.43 -23.10
C LEU A 147 9.99 -6.08 -23.61
N ALA A 148 10.12 -6.96 -24.60
CA ALA A 148 9.06 -7.86 -25.01
C ALA A 148 9.01 -9.10 -24.10
N LYS A 149 7.91 -9.85 -24.18
CA LYS A 149 7.72 -11.11 -23.45
C LYS A 149 8.84 -12.12 -23.74
N ASP A 150 9.31 -12.15 -24.98
CA ASP A 150 10.36 -13.09 -25.41
C ASP A 150 11.73 -12.72 -24.84
N ASP A 151 11.95 -11.47 -24.43
CA ASP A 151 13.24 -10.99 -23.90
C ASP A 151 13.48 -11.42 -22.45
N VAL A 152 12.46 -11.89 -21.73
CA VAL A 152 12.53 -12.18 -20.28
C VAL A 152 12.54 -13.67 -19.98
N PHE A 153 12.44 -14.51 -21.01
CA PHE A 153 12.28 -15.94 -20.88
C PHE A 153 13.47 -16.60 -20.17
N GLY A 154 13.19 -17.45 -19.18
CA GLY A 154 14.20 -18.17 -18.41
C GLY A 154 15.00 -17.30 -17.43
N GLU A 155 14.71 -15.99 -17.36
CA GLU A 155 15.35 -15.07 -16.44
C GLU A 155 14.61 -15.02 -15.10
N SER A 156 15.36 -14.85 -14.02
CA SER A 156 14.80 -14.60 -12.69
C SER A 156 14.60 -13.10 -12.46
N TRP A 157 13.43 -12.75 -11.97
CA TRP A 157 12.97 -11.40 -11.72
C TRP A 157 12.51 -11.26 -10.28
N ARG A 158 12.85 -10.13 -9.67
CA ARG A 158 12.50 -9.79 -8.31
C ARG A 158 11.47 -8.67 -8.29
N PHE A 159 10.47 -8.83 -7.44
CA PHE A 159 9.51 -7.78 -7.13
C PHE A 159 10.10 -6.80 -6.11
N GLY A 160 10.03 -5.51 -6.41
CA GLY A 160 10.44 -4.43 -5.50
C GLY A 160 9.28 -3.49 -5.22
N LEU A 161 9.10 -3.13 -3.96
CA LEU A 161 8.16 -2.07 -3.57
C LEU A 161 8.84 -0.71 -3.75
N ASN A 162 8.09 0.26 -4.25
CA ASN A 162 8.56 1.64 -4.26
C ASN A 162 8.31 2.25 -2.88
N GLU A 163 9.40 2.52 -2.16
CA GLU A 163 9.40 3.16 -0.83
C GLU A 163 8.48 4.39 -0.75
N GLY A 164 8.37 5.17 -1.83
CA GLY A 164 7.50 6.34 -1.92
C GLY A 164 5.99 6.04 -1.87
N TYR A 165 5.59 4.78 -1.95
CA TYR A 165 4.20 4.31 -1.87
C TYR A 165 3.96 3.35 -0.69
N VAL A 166 4.99 3.03 0.09
CA VAL A 166 4.91 2.18 1.28
C VAL A 166 4.63 3.05 2.50
N GLY A 167 3.38 3.15 2.93
CA GLY A 167 3.01 3.93 4.12
C GLY A 167 1.53 4.18 4.24
N THR A 168 1.14 5.30 4.86
CA THR A 168 -0.26 5.73 4.97
C THR A 168 -0.37 7.25 5.02
N THR A 169 -1.54 7.77 4.67
CA THR A 169 -1.89 9.19 4.80
C THR A 169 -2.69 9.50 6.07
N TRP A 170 -3.21 8.48 6.75
CA TRP A 170 -4.02 8.60 7.96
C TRP A 170 -4.03 7.28 8.71
N TRP A 171 -3.93 7.31 10.04
CA TRP A 171 -4.06 6.11 10.86
C TRP A 171 -4.56 6.40 12.26
N CYS A 172 -5.09 5.40 12.95
CA CYS A 172 -5.41 5.45 14.37
C CYS A 172 -5.23 4.08 15.04
N TRP A 173 -5.32 4.07 16.36
CA TRP A 173 -5.42 2.83 17.12
C TRP A 173 -6.85 2.30 17.13
N GLY A 174 -7.01 0.98 17.08
CA GLY A 174 -8.30 0.30 17.13
C GLY A 174 -8.59 -0.56 15.91
N ASP A 175 -9.62 -1.40 16.02
CA ASP A 175 -10.10 -2.29 14.98
C ASP A 175 -11.45 -1.82 14.42
N LEU A 176 -11.53 -1.66 13.09
CA LEU A 176 -12.76 -1.38 12.34
C LEU A 176 -13.92 -2.31 12.67
N ARG A 177 -13.65 -3.58 13.01
CA ARG A 177 -14.69 -4.57 13.37
C ARG A 177 -14.91 -4.69 14.88
N GLY A 178 -14.09 -4.02 15.68
CA GLY A 178 -14.14 -4.02 17.13
C GLY A 178 -14.55 -2.66 17.68
N ASP A 179 -13.63 -2.02 18.40
CA ASP A 179 -13.85 -0.76 19.11
C ASP A 179 -14.18 0.42 18.18
N LEU A 180 -13.74 0.36 16.91
CA LEU A 180 -14.04 1.41 15.93
C LEU A 180 -15.34 1.17 15.17
N ALA A 181 -16.04 0.04 15.33
CA ALA A 181 -17.19 -0.33 14.50
C ALA A 181 -18.27 0.77 14.48
N ASN A 182 -18.61 1.29 15.66
CA ASN A 182 -19.64 2.32 15.86
C ASN A 182 -19.08 3.74 15.98
N LYS A 183 -17.81 3.96 15.60
CA LYS A 183 -17.14 5.25 15.67
C LYS A 183 -17.04 5.90 14.29
N HIS A 184 -17.10 7.22 14.25
CA HIS A 184 -16.75 8.00 13.07
C HIS A 184 -15.25 8.21 13.00
N LEU A 185 -14.65 8.18 11.81
CA LEU A 185 -13.22 8.39 11.62
C LEU A 185 -12.99 9.76 10.98
N SER A 186 -12.52 10.71 11.78
CA SER A 186 -12.27 12.06 11.30
C SER A 186 -11.15 12.08 10.27
N VAL A 187 -11.34 12.84 9.20
CA VAL A 187 -10.30 13.12 8.21
C VAL A 187 -9.13 13.92 8.80
N TRP A 188 -9.34 14.57 9.94
CA TRP A 188 -8.30 15.29 10.67
C TRP A 188 -7.33 14.32 11.36
N HIS A 189 -6.04 14.67 11.39
CA HIS A 189 -5.04 13.94 12.14
C HIS A 189 -3.99 14.89 12.77
N GLU A 190 -3.29 14.42 13.80
CA GLU A 190 -2.33 15.23 14.59
C GLU A 190 -1.22 15.89 13.75
N GLY A 191 -0.79 15.23 12.66
CA GLY A 191 0.20 15.78 11.72
C GLY A 191 -0.32 16.88 10.77
N MET A 192 -1.61 17.21 10.80
CA MET A 192 -2.16 18.25 9.93
C MET A 192 -1.81 19.65 10.41
N ARG A 193 -1.57 20.54 9.44
CA ARG A 193 -1.32 21.96 9.72
C ARG A 193 -2.63 22.63 10.15
N PRO A 194 -2.69 23.25 11.34
CA PRO A 194 -3.91 23.91 11.83
C PRO A 194 -4.44 24.99 10.88
N GLU A 195 -3.56 25.64 10.11
CA GLU A 195 -3.93 26.67 9.13
C GLU A 195 -4.63 26.10 7.90
N ILE A 196 -4.42 24.82 7.60
CA ILE A 196 -5.05 24.12 6.48
C ILE A 196 -6.37 23.51 6.94
N MET A 197 -6.36 22.83 8.09
CA MET A 197 -7.55 22.24 8.67
C MET A 197 -7.42 22.25 10.20
N PRO A 198 -8.13 23.17 10.88
CA PRO A 198 -8.12 23.21 12.34
C PRO A 198 -8.74 21.94 12.90
N LYS A 199 -8.30 21.54 14.09
CA LYS A 199 -8.87 20.37 14.79
C LYS A 199 -10.36 20.62 15.02
N PRO A 200 -11.25 19.76 14.51
CA PRO A 200 -12.68 19.99 14.68
C PRO A 200 -13.11 19.66 16.11
N GLN A 201 -14.14 20.34 16.58
CA GLN A 201 -14.82 20.03 17.84
C GLN A 201 -15.93 19.03 17.55
N VAL A 202 -15.73 17.80 17.97
CA VAL A 202 -16.66 16.69 17.75
C VAL A 202 -16.81 15.91 19.06
N THR A 203 -17.87 15.11 19.14
CA THR A 203 -18.23 14.27 20.27
C THR A 203 -17.34 13.00 20.35
N ASP A 204 -17.43 12.26 21.47
CA ASP A 204 -16.55 11.12 21.78
C ASP A 204 -16.76 9.88 20.88
N ASP A 205 -17.79 9.89 20.02
CA ASP A 205 -18.01 8.94 18.95
C ASP A 205 -17.08 9.16 17.74
N TRP A 206 -16.33 10.26 17.70
CA TRP A 206 -15.33 10.53 16.67
C TRP A 206 -13.91 10.15 17.11
N VAL A 207 -13.18 9.54 16.18
CA VAL A 207 -11.77 9.18 16.34
C VAL A 207 -10.93 10.05 15.42
N PHE A 208 -9.91 10.70 15.99
CA PHE A 208 -8.93 11.46 15.24
C PHE A 208 -7.77 10.58 14.79
N GLY A 209 -7.20 10.90 13.63
CA GLY A 209 -5.97 10.28 13.20
C GLY A 209 -4.77 10.70 14.06
N CYS A 210 -3.84 9.79 14.27
CA CYS A 210 -2.51 10.09 14.79
C CYS A 210 -1.64 10.72 13.69
N ASP A 211 -0.51 11.32 14.05
CA ASP A 211 0.44 11.85 13.06
C ASP A 211 0.99 10.71 12.17
N PRO A 212 0.79 10.74 10.83
CA PRO A 212 1.27 9.69 9.94
C PRO A 212 2.78 9.43 10.02
N VAL A 213 3.59 10.40 10.43
CA VAL A 213 5.04 10.19 10.56
C VAL A 213 5.41 9.27 11.74
N GLU A 214 4.51 9.10 12.72
CA GLU A 214 4.73 8.29 13.91
C GLU A 214 4.43 6.80 13.71
N LEU A 215 3.84 6.44 12.56
CA LEU A 215 3.66 5.06 12.10
C LEU A 215 4.68 4.75 11.01
N VAL A 216 5.73 4.00 11.37
CA VAL A 216 6.83 3.68 10.46
C VAL A 216 6.53 2.38 9.73
N PHE A 217 6.85 2.33 8.44
CA PHE A 217 6.74 1.12 7.63
C PHE A 217 8.15 0.71 7.20
N GLU A 218 8.50 -0.53 7.49
CA GLU A 218 9.81 -1.11 7.15
C GLU A 218 9.60 -2.26 6.16
N ASP A 219 10.18 -2.13 4.97
CA ASP A 219 10.21 -3.21 4.00
C ASP A 219 11.20 -4.30 4.45
N ARG A 220 10.65 -5.46 4.81
CA ARG A 220 11.36 -6.68 5.20
C ARG A 220 11.23 -7.78 4.14
N THR A 221 10.93 -7.43 2.89
CA THR A 221 10.80 -8.39 1.79
C THR A 221 12.11 -9.15 1.59
N SER A 222 12.11 -10.43 1.95
CA SER A 222 13.24 -11.35 1.75
C SER A 222 13.04 -12.11 0.44
N ASP A 223 13.52 -11.52 -0.66
CA ASP A 223 13.65 -12.14 -1.98
C ASP A 223 12.35 -12.65 -2.64
N ALA A 224 11.45 -11.73 -3.01
CA ALA A 224 10.27 -12.00 -3.82
C ALA A 224 10.64 -12.24 -5.30
N THR A 225 11.34 -13.33 -5.57
CA THR A 225 11.87 -13.69 -6.89
C THR A 225 11.04 -14.79 -7.57
N PHE A 226 10.91 -14.70 -8.89
CA PHE A 226 10.26 -15.69 -9.75
C PHE A 226 10.96 -15.77 -11.11
N THR A 227 10.66 -16.79 -11.90
CA THR A 227 11.22 -16.97 -13.25
C THR A 227 10.11 -17.01 -14.30
N PHE A 228 10.31 -16.33 -15.43
CA PHE A 228 9.43 -16.48 -16.58
C PHE A 228 9.72 -17.79 -17.32
N VAL A 229 8.68 -18.56 -17.62
CA VAL A 229 8.78 -19.87 -18.29
C VAL A 229 7.90 -19.92 -19.54
N ALA A 230 8.04 -20.97 -20.34
CA ALA A 230 7.15 -21.22 -21.48
C ALA A 230 5.75 -21.51 -20.98
#